data_AF-A0A8C8DKG0-F1
#
_entry.id   AF-A0A8C8DKG0-F1
#
_cell.length_a   1.000
_cell.length_b   1.000
_cell.length_c   1.000
_cell.angle_alpha   90.00
_cell.angle_beta   90.00
_cell.angle_gamma   90.00
#
_symmetry.space_group_name_H-M   'P 1'
#
loop_
_entity.id
_entity.type
_entity.pdbx_description
1 polymer ?
#
loop_
_entity_poly.entity_id
_entity_poly.type
_entity_poly.pdbx_seq_one_letter_code
_entity_poly.pdbx_strand_id
1 'polypeptide(L)'
;PALQEELVNPKNGDPAHKHLKQQASILGHLDELGLLRRGRCFVEFGAGRGKLSHWIHEALKNNGDLKGSEDLQLLLVERSSIRFKVDGKHQDAGVQFERLQVDIEHLDLCKVPLLQDKKFPLVGVGKHLCGAATDLALRCLLETSRLRDPETEPPQKRLKPSEPAAEASPGDSGACSGASVGPVLGLAVALCCHHRCEWRHFVGRQFFLERGLGAAEFSAFCRMSSWATCGGRPANQDYSSHQSTNQGRAEEEHEPLDETDTMNKFLSAVEREKIGRLCKRLIDSGRCHFLKSQGFSSRLTCYTDQGVTLENVLLTAVPSSSSIYF
;
A
#
# COMPACT_ATOMS: atom_id res chain seq x y z
N PRO A 1 20.06 -1.55 13.17
CA PRO A 1 20.94 -0.47 13.69
C PRO A 1 20.31 0.93 13.64
N ALA A 2 19.75 1.36 12.51
CA ALA A 2 19.31 2.75 12.29
C ALA A 2 18.26 3.29 13.28
N LEU A 3 17.34 2.43 13.76
CA LEU A 3 16.30 2.84 14.72
C LEU A 3 16.67 2.56 16.18
N GLN A 4 17.85 1.99 16.45
CA GLN A 4 18.16 1.44 17.78
C GLN A 4 18.15 2.52 18.86
N GLU A 5 18.74 3.69 18.60
CA GLU A 5 18.78 4.81 19.53
C GLU A 5 17.37 5.33 19.87
N GLU A 6 16.52 5.51 18.86
CA GLU A 6 15.14 5.94 19.06
C GLU A 6 14.28 4.86 19.75
N LEU A 7 14.55 3.59 19.53
CA LEU A 7 13.85 2.50 20.21
C LEU A 7 14.17 2.46 21.71
N VAL A 8 15.39 2.77 22.12
CA VAL A 8 15.78 2.78 23.54
C VAL A 8 15.58 4.13 24.22
N ASN A 9 15.20 5.16 23.47
CA ASN A 9 14.99 6.50 24.00
C ASN A 9 13.80 6.54 24.99
N PRO A 10 14.04 6.77 26.30
CA PRO A 10 13.00 6.73 27.32
C PRO A 10 12.01 7.89 27.21
N LYS A 11 12.30 8.92 26.39
CA LYS A 11 11.39 10.04 26.14
C LYS A 11 10.26 9.67 25.16
N ASN A 12 10.39 8.56 24.43
CA ASN A 12 9.37 8.11 23.48
C ASN A 12 8.22 7.42 24.22
N GLY A 13 7.02 7.99 24.16
CA GLY A 13 5.81 7.35 24.71
C GLY A 13 5.41 6.09 23.94
N ASP A 14 4.59 5.24 24.56
CA ASP A 14 4.19 3.93 24.03
C ASP A 14 3.70 3.94 22.57
N PRO A 15 2.85 4.88 22.12
CA PRO A 15 2.42 4.92 20.72
C PRO A 15 3.58 5.15 19.74
N ALA A 16 4.52 6.03 20.11
CA ALA A 16 5.70 6.29 19.30
C ALA A 16 6.59 5.04 19.22
N HIS A 17 6.79 4.36 20.36
CA HIS A 17 7.57 3.14 20.44
C HIS A 17 6.95 2.00 19.61
N LYS A 18 5.62 1.81 19.65
CA LYS A 18 4.92 0.85 18.79
C LYS A 18 5.10 1.16 17.30
N HIS A 19 5.05 2.43 16.92
CA HIS A 19 5.30 2.81 15.53
C HIS A 19 6.76 2.62 15.11
N LEU A 20 7.73 2.84 16.00
CA LEU A 20 9.15 2.60 15.73
C LEU A 20 9.43 1.10 15.55
N LYS A 21 8.90 0.24 16.42
CA LYS A 21 9.01 -1.23 16.30
C LYS A 21 8.51 -1.76 14.95
N GLN A 22 7.35 -1.27 14.51
CA GLN A 22 6.80 -1.63 13.19
C GLN A 22 7.73 -1.22 12.04
N GLN A 23 8.28 0.00 12.08
CA GLN A 23 9.18 0.49 11.02
C GLN A 23 10.52 -0.25 11.02
N ALA A 24 11.09 -0.48 12.21
CA ALA A 24 12.33 -1.25 12.36
C ALA A 24 12.18 -2.66 11.76
N SER A 25 11.04 -3.30 12.02
CA SER A 25 10.76 -4.62 11.47
C SER A 25 10.59 -4.60 9.95
N ILE A 26 9.85 -3.64 9.39
CA ILE A 26 9.72 -3.51 7.92
C ILE A 26 11.10 -3.32 7.28
N LEU A 27 11.95 -2.46 7.83
CA LEU A 27 13.32 -2.26 7.35
C LEU A 27 14.16 -3.55 7.45
N GLY A 28 14.02 -4.31 8.54
CA GLY A 28 14.69 -5.59 8.70
C GLY A 28 14.30 -6.60 7.62
N HIS A 29 13.01 -6.69 7.28
CA HIS A 29 12.54 -7.55 6.20
C HIS A 29 13.01 -7.06 4.83
N LEU A 30 13.08 -5.74 4.60
CA LEU A 30 13.67 -5.19 3.38
C LEU A 30 15.15 -5.56 3.26
N ASP A 31 15.93 -5.52 4.34
CA ASP A 31 17.34 -5.91 4.33
C ASP A 31 17.53 -7.43 4.13
N GLU A 32 16.73 -8.26 4.81
CA GLU A 32 16.74 -9.72 4.66
C GLU A 32 16.46 -10.15 3.21
N LEU A 33 15.55 -9.45 2.52
CA LEU A 33 15.25 -9.67 1.10
C LEU A 33 16.28 -9.05 0.15
N GLY A 34 17.32 -8.39 0.67
CA GLY A 34 18.30 -7.66 -0.12
C GLY A 34 17.72 -6.43 -0.83
N LEU A 35 16.55 -5.94 -0.41
CA LEU A 35 15.81 -4.78 -0.95
C LEU A 35 16.24 -3.43 -0.33
N LEU A 36 16.83 -3.42 0.86
CA LEU A 36 17.35 -2.21 1.50
C LEU A 36 18.78 -1.89 1.02
N ARG A 37 18.92 -1.32 -0.19
CA ARG A 37 20.21 -0.91 -0.78
C ARG A 37 20.07 0.42 -1.51
N ARG A 38 21.20 1.10 -1.70
CA ARG A 38 21.30 2.26 -2.61
C ARG A 38 21.24 1.79 -4.09
N GLY A 39 21.22 2.73 -5.02
CA GLY A 39 20.99 2.50 -6.45
C GLY A 39 19.53 2.17 -6.78
N ARG A 40 18.57 2.66 -5.98
CA ARG A 40 17.15 2.25 -6.02
C ARG A 40 16.23 3.43 -5.78
N CYS A 41 14.99 3.29 -6.26
CA CYS A 41 13.89 4.16 -5.91
C CYS A 41 12.91 3.45 -4.97
N PHE A 42 12.69 4.00 -3.77
CA PHE A 42 11.66 3.51 -2.87
C PHE A 42 10.38 4.33 -3.07
N VAL A 43 9.28 3.63 -3.35
CA VAL A 43 7.95 4.23 -3.50
C VAL A 43 7.13 3.92 -2.26
N GLU A 44 6.95 4.90 -1.37
CA GLU A 44 6.13 4.77 -0.17
C GLU A 44 4.67 5.14 -0.49
N PHE A 45 3.80 4.14 -0.56
CA PHE A 45 2.36 4.34 -0.75
C PHE A 45 1.68 4.58 0.60
N GLY A 46 0.79 5.58 0.66
CA GLY A 46 0.14 5.98 1.91
C GLY A 46 1.15 6.51 2.91
N ALA A 47 2.05 7.40 2.44
CA ALA A 47 3.22 7.80 3.19
C ALA A 47 2.88 8.56 4.48
N GLY A 48 1.73 9.22 4.56
CA GLY A 48 1.32 10.07 5.67
C GLY A 48 2.46 11.01 6.10
N ARG A 49 3.02 10.75 7.29
CA ARG A 49 4.12 11.53 7.87
C ARG A 49 5.51 11.28 7.23
N GLY A 50 5.62 10.37 6.26
CA GLY A 50 6.86 10.00 5.57
C GLY A 50 7.92 9.33 6.45
N LYS A 51 7.51 8.72 7.58
CA LYS A 51 8.47 8.17 8.54
C LYS A 51 9.17 6.92 8.01
N LEU A 52 8.51 6.10 7.18
CA LEU A 52 9.16 4.89 6.65
C LEU A 52 10.29 5.26 5.69
N SER A 53 10.03 6.18 4.74
CA SER A 53 11.08 6.73 3.86
C SER A 53 12.19 7.42 4.64
N HIS A 54 11.86 8.16 5.70
CA HIS A 54 12.87 8.77 6.57
C HIS A 54 13.81 7.71 7.18
N TRP A 55 13.27 6.61 7.69
CA TRP A 55 14.11 5.56 8.25
C TRP A 55 14.90 4.78 7.21
N ILE A 56 14.37 4.60 6.00
CA ILE A 56 15.11 4.03 4.86
C ILE A 56 16.31 4.92 4.54
N HIS A 57 16.12 6.24 4.47
CA HIS A 57 17.19 7.23 4.29
C HIS A 57 18.27 7.09 5.36
N GLU A 58 17.90 7.16 6.65
CA GLU A 58 18.85 7.06 7.76
C GLU A 58 19.60 5.72 7.79
N ALA A 59 18.93 4.62 7.44
CA ALA A 59 19.57 3.30 7.35
C ALA A 59 20.62 3.20 6.24
N LEU A 60 20.42 3.94 5.15
CA LEU A 60 21.34 3.94 4.00
C LEU A 60 22.42 5.03 4.09
N LYS A 61 22.24 6.05 4.94
CA LYS A 61 23.23 7.09 5.22
C LYS A 61 24.49 6.55 5.91
N ASN A 62 24.32 5.58 6.81
CA ASN A 62 25.38 5.09 7.69
C ASN A 62 26.28 3.99 7.09
N ASN A 63 26.09 3.60 5.83
CA ASN A 63 26.80 2.47 5.19
C ASN A 63 28.06 2.85 4.38
N GLY A 64 28.73 3.95 4.73
CA GLY A 64 30.19 4.08 4.55
C GLY A 64 30.78 4.43 3.17
N ASP A 65 30.08 4.28 2.04
CA ASP A 65 30.68 4.60 0.73
C ASP A 65 30.51 6.08 0.35
N LEU A 66 31.36 6.90 0.95
CA LEU A 66 31.62 8.27 0.55
C LEU A 66 32.37 8.27 -0.79
N LYS A 67 31.62 8.40 -1.90
CA LYS A 67 31.98 9.08 -3.19
C LYS A 67 31.20 8.46 -4.35
N GLY A 68 29.89 8.67 -4.36
CA GLY A 68 29.02 8.30 -5.48
C GLY A 68 27.77 9.16 -5.49
N SER A 69 27.55 9.87 -6.59
CA SER A 69 26.39 10.69 -6.93
C SER A 69 25.04 10.07 -6.54
N GLU A 70 24.14 10.89 -6.01
CA GLU A 70 22.67 10.71 -5.94
C GLU A 70 22.09 9.34 -6.37
N ASP A 71 22.34 8.31 -5.58
CA ASP A 71 22.00 6.91 -5.89
C ASP A 71 20.75 6.43 -5.13
N LEU A 72 20.07 7.32 -4.40
CA LEU A 72 18.84 7.02 -3.68
C LEU A 72 17.72 7.98 -4.10
N GLN A 73 16.62 7.41 -4.56
CA GLN A 73 15.38 8.13 -4.82
C GLN A 73 14.29 7.70 -3.84
N LEU A 74 13.57 8.67 -3.28
CA LEU A 74 12.45 8.44 -2.38
C LEU A 74 11.22 9.15 -2.94
N LEU A 75 10.23 8.37 -3.37
CA LEU A 75 8.95 8.86 -3.88
C LEU A 75 7.85 8.56 -2.85
N LEU A 76 7.26 9.59 -2.27
CA LEU A 76 6.19 9.46 -1.29
C LEU A 76 4.85 9.79 -1.93
N VAL A 77 3.90 8.87 -1.84
CA VAL A 77 2.56 9.03 -2.41
C VAL A 77 1.55 9.08 -1.28
N GLU A 78 0.75 10.13 -1.24
CA GLU A 78 -0.31 10.30 -0.23
C GLU A 78 -1.45 11.13 -0.80
N ARG A 79 -2.69 10.82 -0.39
CA ARG A 79 -3.88 11.55 -0.86
C ARG A 79 -4.07 12.87 -0.11
N SER A 80 -3.75 12.89 1.18
CA SER A 80 -3.99 14.02 2.07
C SER A 80 -2.73 14.87 2.32
N SER A 81 -2.90 16.19 2.38
CA SER A 81 -1.82 17.14 2.65
C SER A 81 -1.41 17.18 4.13
N ILE A 82 -0.75 16.14 4.63
CA ILE A 82 -0.06 16.20 5.93
C ILE A 82 1.41 16.53 5.66
N ARG A 83 1.68 17.81 5.35
CA ARG A 83 3.05 18.32 5.19
C ARG A 83 3.74 18.25 6.55
N PHE A 84 4.68 17.33 6.71
CA PHE A 84 5.41 17.18 7.96
C PHE A 84 6.77 17.86 7.90
N LYS A 85 7.19 18.41 9.04
CA LYS A 85 8.47 19.08 9.31
C LYS A 85 9.72 18.23 8.99
N VAL A 86 9.56 16.96 8.62
CA VAL A 86 10.64 16.06 8.20
C VAL A 86 11.04 16.30 6.74
N ASP A 87 10.19 16.87 5.89
CA ASP A 87 10.52 17.16 4.49
C ASP A 87 11.72 18.15 4.38
N GLY A 88 11.86 19.06 5.35
CA GLY A 88 13.02 19.97 5.44
C GLY A 88 14.31 19.33 5.96
N LYS A 89 14.27 18.08 6.47
CA LYS A 89 15.45 17.34 6.94
C LYS A 89 16.11 16.51 5.83
N HIS A 90 15.45 16.31 4.69
CA HIS A 90 15.96 15.50 3.58
C HIS A 90 16.77 16.32 2.56
N GLN A 91 17.33 17.47 2.97
CA GLN A 91 18.26 18.26 2.15
C GLN A 91 19.72 17.74 2.27
N ASP A 92 19.88 16.44 2.46
CA ASP A 92 21.21 15.82 2.44
C ASP A 92 21.69 15.71 1.00
N ALA A 93 22.95 16.07 0.75
CA ALA A 93 23.57 15.89 -0.57
C ALA A 93 23.56 14.39 -0.95
N GLY A 94 22.94 14.05 -2.09
CA GLY A 94 22.93 12.68 -2.62
C GLY A 94 21.61 11.91 -2.50
N VAL A 95 20.50 12.54 -2.13
CA VAL A 95 19.17 11.90 -2.15
C VAL A 95 18.17 12.77 -2.87
N GLN A 96 17.47 12.18 -3.84
CA GLN A 96 16.36 12.86 -4.49
C GLN A 96 15.05 12.45 -3.81
N PHE A 97 14.32 13.44 -3.32
CA PHE A 97 13.08 13.24 -2.58
C PHE A 97 11.95 13.96 -3.31
N GLU A 98 10.88 13.23 -3.65
CA GLU A 98 9.66 13.80 -4.20
C GLU A 98 8.46 13.29 -3.41
N ARG A 99 7.50 14.18 -3.13
CA ARG A 99 6.24 13.84 -2.49
C ARG A 99 5.09 14.25 -3.40
N LEU A 100 4.35 13.26 -3.88
CA LEU A 100 3.17 13.46 -4.71
C LEU A 100 1.91 13.44 -3.85
N GLN A 101 1.16 14.54 -3.91
CA GLN A 101 -0.20 14.60 -3.37
C GLN A 101 -1.18 14.13 -4.45
N VAL A 102 -1.46 12.84 -4.47
CA VAL A 102 -2.29 12.21 -5.49
C VAL A 102 -2.98 10.97 -4.92
N ASP A 103 -4.19 10.69 -5.38
CA ASP A 103 -4.83 9.41 -5.11
C ASP A 103 -4.15 8.32 -5.94
N ILE A 104 -3.82 7.18 -5.32
CA ILE A 104 -3.12 6.06 -5.97
C ILE A 104 -3.91 5.55 -7.20
N GLU A 105 -5.25 5.67 -7.19
CA GLU A 105 -6.09 5.32 -8.34
C GLU A 105 -5.75 6.11 -9.62
N HIS A 106 -5.18 7.31 -9.48
CA HIS A 106 -4.83 8.19 -10.60
C HIS A 106 -3.31 8.28 -10.83
N LEU A 107 -2.51 7.53 -10.05
CA LEU A 107 -1.07 7.57 -10.14
C LEU A 107 -0.55 6.65 -11.25
N ASP A 108 0.17 7.26 -12.18
CA ASP A 108 0.90 6.59 -13.25
C ASP A 108 2.40 6.84 -13.05
N LEU A 109 3.15 5.81 -12.64
CA LEU A 109 4.58 5.94 -12.35
C LEU A 109 5.40 6.31 -13.60
N CYS A 110 4.93 5.98 -14.81
CA CYS A 110 5.61 6.39 -16.05
C CYS A 110 5.55 7.89 -16.30
N LYS A 111 4.65 8.61 -15.63
CA LYS A 111 4.51 10.06 -15.76
C LYS A 111 5.23 10.83 -14.65
N VAL A 112 5.85 10.14 -13.69
CA VAL A 112 6.57 10.78 -12.59
C VAL A 112 7.99 11.16 -13.05
N PRO A 113 8.35 12.45 -13.13
CA PRO A 113 9.64 12.88 -13.68
C PRO A 113 10.85 12.29 -12.96
N LEU A 114 10.80 12.20 -11.62
CA LEU A 114 11.86 11.59 -10.81
C LEU A 114 12.22 10.17 -11.27
N LEU A 115 11.23 9.41 -11.76
CA LEU A 115 11.43 8.02 -12.18
C LEU A 115 12.00 7.89 -13.60
N GLN A 116 11.97 8.96 -14.39
CA GLN A 116 12.42 8.94 -15.79
C GLN A 116 13.93 9.18 -15.94
N ASP A 117 14.53 9.97 -15.06
CA ASP A 117 15.92 10.42 -15.21
C ASP A 117 16.93 9.27 -15.09
N LYS A 118 16.90 8.53 -13.97
CA LYS A 118 17.88 7.48 -13.66
C LYS A 118 17.34 6.08 -13.87
N LYS A 119 16.01 5.94 -14.01
CA LYS A 119 15.30 4.66 -14.13
C LYS A 119 15.75 3.62 -13.11
N PHE A 120 15.96 4.06 -11.86
CA PHE A 120 16.38 3.16 -10.81
C PHE A 120 15.36 2.03 -10.61
N PRO A 121 15.82 0.81 -10.29
CA PRO A 121 14.91 -0.26 -9.91
C PRO A 121 14.04 0.16 -8.72
N LEU A 122 12.75 -0.18 -8.79
CA LEU A 122 11.73 0.25 -7.84
C LEU A 122 11.58 -0.75 -6.70
N VAL A 123 11.33 -0.23 -5.49
CA VAL A 123 10.93 -0.99 -4.31
C VAL A 123 9.68 -0.36 -3.70
N GLY A 124 8.57 -1.10 -3.70
CA GLY A 124 7.31 -0.63 -3.12
C GLY A 124 7.27 -0.83 -1.61
N VAL A 125 6.92 0.20 -0.83
CA VAL A 125 6.82 0.09 0.63
C VAL A 125 5.55 0.70 1.18
N GLY A 126 5.07 0.18 2.31
CA GLY A 126 3.90 0.74 3.01
C GLY A 126 3.74 0.16 4.41
N LYS A 127 3.37 0.99 5.39
CA LYS A 127 3.22 0.56 6.80
C LYS A 127 1.77 0.33 7.23
N HIS A 128 0.84 1.11 6.70
CA HIS A 128 -0.60 0.99 6.96
C HIS A 128 -1.37 1.34 5.69
N LEU A 129 -1.11 0.59 4.64
CA LEU A 129 -1.83 0.80 3.40
C LEU A 129 -3.21 0.14 3.53
N CYS A 130 -4.25 0.96 3.60
CA CYS A 130 -5.56 0.52 4.06
C CYS A 130 -6.46 0.08 2.91
N GLY A 131 -7.10 -1.09 3.07
CA GLY A 131 -8.19 -1.50 2.19
C GLY A 131 -7.81 -1.50 0.71
N ALA A 132 -8.64 -0.84 -0.11
CA ALA A 132 -8.43 -0.72 -1.56
C ALA A 132 -7.10 -0.06 -1.96
N ALA A 133 -6.50 0.78 -1.10
CA ALA A 133 -5.23 1.43 -1.40
C ALA A 133 -4.08 0.41 -1.60
N THR A 134 -4.12 -0.72 -0.91
CA THR A 134 -3.14 -1.79 -1.09
C THR A 134 -3.26 -2.41 -2.47
N ASP A 135 -4.49 -2.72 -2.88
CA ASP A 135 -4.75 -3.34 -4.17
C ASP A 135 -4.46 -2.36 -5.33
N LEU A 136 -4.73 -1.06 -5.14
CA LEU A 136 -4.34 -0.01 -6.08
C LEU A 136 -2.82 0.13 -6.19
N ALA A 137 -2.08 0.10 -5.08
CA ALA A 137 -0.62 0.20 -5.11
C ALA A 137 0.04 -1.01 -5.78
N LEU A 138 -0.49 -2.22 -5.55
CA LEU A 138 -0.01 -3.43 -6.21
C LEU A 138 -0.19 -3.34 -7.74
N ARG A 139 -1.34 -2.84 -8.20
CA ARG A 139 -1.57 -2.57 -9.63
C ARG A 139 -0.65 -1.47 -10.17
N CYS A 140 -0.58 -0.34 -9.47
CA CYS A 140 0.26 0.79 -9.84
C CYS A 140 1.74 0.38 -10.02
N LEU A 141 2.29 -0.47 -9.14
CA LEU A 141 3.65 -0.97 -9.28
C LEU A 141 3.82 -1.96 -10.44
N LEU A 142 2.91 -2.91 -10.60
CA LEU A 142 3.16 -4.08 -11.45
C LEU A 142 2.55 -4.00 -12.84
N GLU A 143 1.42 -3.32 -13.00
CA GLU A 143 0.78 -3.14 -14.31
C GLU A 143 1.51 -2.05 -15.14
N THR A 144 2.09 -1.04 -14.48
CA THR A 144 2.92 -0.02 -15.14
C THR A 144 4.17 -0.63 -15.81
N SER A 145 4.66 -1.77 -15.31
CA SER A 145 5.78 -2.49 -15.92
C SER A 145 5.39 -3.22 -17.23
N ARG A 146 4.09 -3.49 -17.43
CA ARG A 146 3.51 -4.35 -18.47
C ARG A 146 2.77 -3.62 -19.60
N LEU A 147 2.67 -2.29 -19.62
CA LEU A 147 2.21 -1.52 -20.81
C LEU A 147 3.15 -1.67 -22.04
N ARG A 148 3.91 -2.76 -22.10
CA ARG A 148 4.85 -3.17 -23.13
C ARG A 148 4.33 -4.27 -24.05
N ASP A 149 3.14 -4.84 -23.82
CA ASP A 149 2.50 -5.69 -24.84
C ASP A 149 1.68 -4.82 -25.81
N PRO A 150 2.04 -4.76 -27.11
CA PRO A 150 1.35 -3.92 -28.10
C PRO A 150 -0.10 -4.34 -28.43
N GLU A 151 -0.65 -5.38 -27.81
CA GLU A 151 -1.89 -6.02 -28.28
C GLU A 151 -3.18 -5.61 -27.56
N THR A 152 -3.12 -4.74 -26.55
CA THR A 152 -4.34 -4.30 -25.86
C THR A 152 -4.44 -2.78 -25.74
N GLU A 153 -4.53 -2.10 -26.89
CA GLU A 153 -5.20 -0.80 -26.90
C GLU A 153 -6.72 -0.99 -26.76
N PRO A 154 -7.41 -0.21 -25.92
CA PRO A 154 -8.87 -0.15 -25.91
C PRO A 154 -9.36 0.38 -27.27
N PRO A 155 -10.48 -0.12 -27.82
CA PRO A 155 -11.00 0.37 -29.08
C PRO A 155 -11.28 1.87 -28.99
N GLN A 156 -10.63 2.65 -29.85
CA GLN A 156 -10.85 4.07 -29.97
C GLN A 156 -12.35 4.34 -30.15
N LYS A 157 -12.91 5.19 -29.29
CA LYS A 157 -14.28 5.69 -29.41
C LYS A 157 -14.46 6.27 -30.81
N ARG A 158 -15.30 5.60 -31.59
CA ARG A 158 -15.79 6.01 -32.92
C ARG A 158 -16.22 7.49 -32.86
N LEU A 159 -15.40 8.38 -33.41
CA LEU A 159 -15.76 9.77 -33.64
C LEU A 159 -16.85 9.82 -34.72
N LYS A 160 -17.93 10.57 -34.46
CA LYS A 160 -18.99 10.86 -35.44
C LYS A 160 -18.44 11.77 -36.55
N PRO A 161 -18.88 11.62 -37.81
CA PRO A 161 -18.41 12.45 -38.92
C PRO A 161 -19.17 13.79 -39.06
N SER A 162 -18.48 14.76 -39.70
CA SER A 162 -18.87 16.06 -40.30
C SER A 162 -18.86 17.29 -39.35
N GLU A 163 -18.27 18.45 -39.66
CA GLU A 163 -18.13 19.25 -40.92
C GLU A 163 -16.80 20.11 -40.99
N PRO A 164 -16.48 20.82 -42.11
CA PRO A 164 -15.08 21.06 -42.51
C PRO A 164 -14.45 22.44 -42.17
N ALA A 165 -13.12 22.38 -42.06
CA ALA A 165 -12.08 23.37 -42.38
C ALA A 165 -11.98 24.70 -41.59
N ALA A 166 -10.90 24.79 -40.79
CA ALA A 166 -10.05 25.98 -40.73
C ALA A 166 -8.60 25.53 -40.49
N GLU A 167 -7.68 26.06 -41.30
CA GLU A 167 -6.26 25.71 -41.37
C GLU A 167 -5.51 26.04 -40.07
N ALA A 168 -4.68 25.11 -39.59
CA ALA A 168 -3.62 25.38 -38.62
C ALA A 168 -2.39 24.48 -38.92
N SER A 169 -1.24 25.13 -38.88
CA SER A 169 0.11 24.73 -39.32
C SER A 169 0.67 23.42 -38.73
N PRO A 170 1.69 22.80 -39.37
CA PRO A 170 2.29 21.55 -38.92
C PRO A 170 3.19 21.81 -37.70
N GLY A 171 2.61 21.70 -36.50
CA GLY A 171 3.33 21.67 -35.23
C GLY A 171 3.63 20.24 -34.82
N ASP A 172 4.89 19.85 -35.02
CA ASP A 172 5.64 18.86 -34.26
C ASP A 172 4.82 17.68 -33.69
N SER A 173 4.65 16.64 -34.52
CA SER A 173 4.33 15.30 -34.04
C SER A 173 5.55 14.75 -33.31
N GLY A 174 5.78 15.25 -32.09
CA GLY A 174 6.73 14.69 -31.15
C GLY A 174 6.25 13.29 -30.81
N ALA A 175 6.79 12.30 -31.51
CA ALA A 175 6.65 10.89 -31.18
C ALA A 175 7.03 10.74 -29.71
N CYS A 176 6.03 10.47 -28.85
CA CYS A 176 6.25 10.22 -27.44
C CYS A 176 7.10 8.95 -27.33
N SER A 177 8.41 9.12 -27.19
CA SER A 177 9.32 8.06 -26.76
C SER A 177 8.74 7.47 -25.48
N GLY A 178 8.27 6.21 -25.53
CA GLY A 178 7.53 5.58 -24.44
C GLY A 178 8.25 5.73 -23.11
N ALA A 179 7.69 6.55 -22.22
CA ALA A 179 8.21 6.77 -20.88
C ALA A 179 8.17 5.43 -20.12
N SER A 180 9.30 5.01 -19.56
CA SER A 180 9.47 3.69 -18.95
C SER A 180 10.18 3.83 -17.61
N VAL A 181 9.58 3.30 -16.54
CA VAL A 181 10.24 3.23 -15.22
C VAL A 181 11.18 2.03 -15.11
N GLY A 182 12.05 2.05 -14.11
CA GLY A 182 12.93 0.92 -13.77
C GLY A 182 12.14 -0.34 -13.35
N PRO A 183 12.78 -1.53 -13.38
CA PRO A 183 12.12 -2.78 -13.00
C PRO A 183 11.76 -2.79 -11.50
N VAL A 184 10.67 -3.46 -11.14
CA VAL A 184 10.28 -3.63 -9.72
C VAL A 184 11.08 -4.79 -9.12
N LEU A 185 11.96 -4.50 -8.15
CA LEU A 185 12.77 -5.52 -7.45
C LEU A 185 12.00 -6.21 -6.33
N GLY A 186 10.94 -5.58 -5.82
CA GLY A 186 10.13 -6.17 -4.77
C GLY A 186 9.31 -5.16 -4.00
N LEU A 187 8.62 -5.65 -2.98
CA LEU A 187 7.82 -4.82 -2.09
C LEU A 187 7.77 -5.37 -0.66
N ALA A 188 7.47 -4.47 0.28
CA ALA A 188 7.12 -4.78 1.66
C ALA A 188 5.98 -3.86 2.13
N VAL A 189 4.76 -4.41 2.23
CA VAL A 189 3.55 -3.66 2.59
C VAL A 189 2.86 -4.30 3.78
N ALA A 190 2.79 -3.59 4.90
CA ALA A 190 2.03 -4.04 6.07
C ALA A 190 0.53 -3.85 5.81
N LEU A 191 -0.20 -4.96 5.91
CA LEU A 191 -1.59 -5.08 5.52
C LEU A 191 -2.49 -4.70 6.69
N CYS A 192 -3.48 -3.86 6.43
CA CYS A 192 -4.47 -3.48 7.43
C CYS A 192 -5.81 -3.09 6.80
N CYS A 193 -6.84 -2.99 7.65
CA CYS A 193 -8.15 -2.48 7.28
C CYS A 193 -8.80 -3.25 6.11
N HIS A 194 -8.75 -4.58 6.15
CA HIS A 194 -9.40 -5.44 5.15
C HIS A 194 -10.90 -5.14 4.98
N HIS A 195 -11.56 -4.64 6.03
CA HIS A 195 -12.95 -4.18 5.98
C HIS A 195 -13.21 -3.01 5.02
N ARG A 196 -12.16 -2.31 4.57
CA ARG A 196 -12.23 -1.23 3.58
C ARG A 196 -11.80 -1.67 2.18
N CYS A 197 -11.62 -2.97 1.94
CA CYS A 197 -11.36 -3.43 0.57
C CYS A 197 -12.63 -3.33 -0.27
N GLU A 198 -12.47 -2.99 -1.54
CA GLU A 198 -13.57 -2.87 -2.48
C GLU A 198 -13.36 -3.87 -3.61
N TRP A 199 -14.42 -4.61 -3.98
CA TRP A 199 -14.34 -5.64 -5.01
C TRP A 199 -13.80 -5.11 -6.34
N ARG A 200 -14.22 -3.90 -6.76
CA ARG A 200 -13.77 -3.28 -8.01
C ARG A 200 -12.25 -3.12 -8.08
N HIS A 201 -11.61 -2.89 -6.93
CA HIS A 201 -10.19 -2.58 -6.84
C HIS A 201 -9.32 -3.78 -6.48
N PHE A 202 -9.94 -4.82 -5.92
CA PHE A 202 -9.26 -6.00 -5.41
C PHE A 202 -8.51 -6.76 -6.52
N VAL A 203 -7.21 -6.99 -6.30
CA VAL A 203 -6.36 -7.67 -7.30
C VAL A 203 -6.60 -9.18 -7.35
N GLY A 204 -7.11 -9.76 -6.25
CA GLY A 204 -7.36 -11.19 -6.13
C GLY A 204 -8.72 -11.65 -6.68
N ARG A 205 -9.41 -10.86 -7.52
CA ARG A 205 -10.74 -11.23 -8.05
C ARG A 205 -10.75 -12.61 -8.71
N GLN A 206 -9.77 -12.88 -9.57
CA GLN A 206 -9.68 -14.17 -10.26
C GLN A 206 -9.53 -15.35 -9.28
N PHE A 207 -8.72 -15.18 -8.23
CA PHE A 207 -8.54 -16.19 -7.18
C PHE A 207 -9.86 -16.51 -6.45
N PHE A 208 -10.71 -15.51 -6.24
CA PHE A 208 -12.04 -15.68 -5.64
C PHE A 208 -13.01 -16.38 -6.61
N LEU A 209 -13.06 -15.90 -7.86
CA LEU A 209 -13.97 -16.43 -8.88
C LEU A 209 -13.71 -17.92 -9.18
N GLU A 210 -12.44 -18.33 -9.23
CA GLU A 210 -12.05 -19.75 -9.38
C GLU A 210 -12.53 -20.66 -8.24
N ARG A 211 -12.91 -20.07 -7.10
CA ARG A 211 -13.45 -20.78 -5.93
C ARG A 211 -14.96 -20.61 -5.79
N GLY A 212 -15.63 -20.06 -6.81
CA GLY A 212 -17.05 -19.76 -6.77
C GLY A 212 -17.42 -18.60 -5.83
N LEU A 213 -16.46 -17.74 -5.48
CA LEU A 213 -16.68 -16.58 -4.61
C LEU A 213 -16.77 -15.31 -5.47
N GLY A 214 -17.88 -14.59 -5.37
CA GLY A 214 -18.13 -13.35 -6.07
C GLY A 214 -18.01 -12.10 -5.20
N ALA A 215 -18.54 -11.00 -5.71
CA ALA A 215 -18.51 -9.70 -5.03
C ALA A 215 -19.30 -9.70 -3.70
N ALA A 216 -20.39 -10.46 -3.64
CA ALA A 216 -21.23 -10.58 -2.44
C ALA A 216 -20.48 -11.28 -1.30
N GLU A 217 -19.86 -12.44 -1.58
CA GLU A 217 -19.05 -13.16 -0.61
C GLU A 217 -17.85 -12.33 -0.17
N PHE A 218 -17.16 -11.67 -1.12
CA PHE A 218 -16.07 -10.77 -0.81
C PHE A 218 -16.48 -9.64 0.15
N SER A 219 -17.63 -9.00 -0.08
CA SER A 219 -18.17 -7.97 0.81
C SER A 219 -18.41 -8.52 2.22
N ALA A 220 -18.96 -9.73 2.34
CA ALA A 220 -19.15 -10.39 3.62
C ALA A 220 -17.81 -10.67 4.32
N PHE A 221 -16.80 -11.20 3.63
CA PHE A 221 -15.47 -11.42 4.20
C PHE A 221 -14.80 -10.12 4.63
N CYS A 222 -14.98 -9.01 3.90
CA CYS A 222 -14.49 -7.70 4.32
C CYS A 222 -15.12 -7.28 5.65
N ARG A 223 -16.45 -7.37 5.79
CA ARG A 223 -17.14 -7.04 7.06
C ARG A 223 -16.67 -7.94 8.21
N MET A 224 -16.64 -9.25 8.00
CA MET A 224 -16.19 -10.22 9.00
C MET A 224 -14.72 -10.07 9.38
N SER A 225 -13.87 -9.54 8.49
CA SER A 225 -12.46 -9.30 8.80
C SER A 225 -12.25 -8.33 9.98
N SER A 226 -13.19 -7.42 10.22
CA SER A 226 -13.13 -6.48 11.35
C SER A 226 -13.15 -7.20 12.71
N TRP A 227 -13.77 -8.38 12.78
CA TRP A 227 -13.89 -9.17 14.00
C TRP A 227 -12.53 -9.62 14.55
N ALA A 228 -11.49 -9.67 13.71
CA ALA A 228 -10.13 -9.99 14.13
C ALA A 228 -9.50 -8.94 15.06
N THR A 229 -10.03 -7.72 15.05
CA THR A 229 -9.44 -6.55 15.75
C THR A 229 -10.42 -5.83 16.65
N CYS A 230 -11.72 -6.07 16.49
CA CYS A 230 -12.75 -5.66 17.44
C CYS A 230 -12.61 -6.52 18.71
N GLY A 231 -11.60 -6.22 19.54
CA GLY A 231 -11.45 -6.85 20.85
C GLY A 231 -12.79 -6.83 21.56
N GLY A 232 -13.23 -8.00 22.05
CA GLY A 232 -14.58 -8.18 22.56
C GLY A 232 -14.90 -7.11 23.59
N ARG A 233 -15.71 -6.12 23.21
CA ARG A 233 -16.37 -5.27 24.20
C ARG A 233 -17.23 -6.22 25.03
N PRO A 234 -17.06 -6.30 26.35
CA PRO A 234 -17.95 -7.10 27.18
C PRO A 234 -19.37 -6.62 26.90
N ALA A 235 -20.26 -7.55 26.55
CA ALA A 235 -21.69 -7.30 26.53
C ALA A 235 -22.16 -7.18 27.99
N ASN A 236 -21.82 -6.06 28.62
CA ASN A 236 -22.34 -5.55 29.89
C ASN A 236 -21.56 -4.28 30.26
N GLN A 237 -21.96 -3.16 29.67
CA GLN A 237 -21.93 -1.88 30.37
C GLN A 237 -23.15 -1.11 29.90
N ASP A 238 -24.04 -0.91 30.86
CA ASP A 238 -25.40 -0.45 30.71
C ASP A 238 -25.53 0.89 29.96
N TYR A 239 -26.67 0.99 29.27
CA TYR A 239 -27.33 2.24 28.97
C TYR A 239 -27.39 3.16 30.21
N SER A 240 -26.61 4.24 30.22
CA SER A 240 -27.01 5.51 30.85
C SER A 240 -26.26 6.70 30.20
N SER A 241 -26.86 7.21 29.14
CA SER A 241 -27.25 8.61 28.94
C SER A 241 -26.31 9.77 29.38
N HIS A 242 -25.99 10.61 28.37
CA HIS A 242 -25.77 12.07 28.39
C HIS A 242 -24.43 12.65 28.90
N GLN A 243 -23.62 13.18 27.97
CA GLN A 243 -23.50 14.64 27.85
C GLN A 243 -23.01 15.09 26.46
N SER A 244 -23.70 16.12 25.97
CA SER A 244 -23.71 16.66 24.62
C SER A 244 -22.55 17.61 24.31
N THR A 245 -22.18 17.72 23.03
CA THR A 245 -22.25 18.99 22.25
C THR A 245 -21.97 18.76 20.75
N ASN A 246 -23.06 18.79 19.95
CA ASN A 246 -23.30 19.52 18.68
C ASN A 246 -22.09 20.02 17.86
N GLN A 247 -21.99 19.99 16.52
CA GLN A 247 -22.86 19.89 15.33
C GLN A 247 -21.87 19.72 14.13
N GLY A 248 -22.12 19.11 12.97
CA GLY A 248 -23.25 18.42 12.37
C GLY A 248 -22.91 18.14 10.88
N ARG A 249 -23.40 17.04 10.32
CA ARG A 249 -24.05 16.94 9.00
C ARG A 249 -24.55 15.51 8.83
N ALA A 250 -25.84 15.38 8.56
CA ALA A 250 -26.54 14.12 8.37
C ALA A 250 -26.24 13.55 6.97
N GLU A 251 -25.79 12.31 6.92
CA GLU A 251 -26.09 11.36 5.85
C GLU A 251 -26.43 10.02 6.51
N GLU A 252 -27.57 9.46 6.11
CA GLU A 252 -28.25 8.33 6.73
C GLU A 252 -27.52 7.02 6.46
N GLU A 253 -26.90 6.42 7.48
CA GLU A 253 -26.51 5.00 7.46
C GLU A 253 -27.61 4.19 8.16
N HIS A 254 -28.43 3.55 7.33
CA HIS A 254 -29.44 2.59 7.75
C HIS A 254 -28.75 1.27 8.12
N GLU A 255 -28.13 1.19 9.29
CA GLU A 255 -27.56 -0.05 9.84
C GLU A 255 -28.71 -0.99 10.30
N PRO A 256 -28.80 -2.23 9.79
CA PRO A 256 -29.74 -3.20 10.35
C PRO A 256 -29.17 -3.70 11.68
N LEU A 257 -29.59 -3.07 12.78
CA LEU A 257 -29.23 -3.44 14.15
C LEU A 257 -29.62 -4.89 14.54
N ASP A 258 -30.38 -5.59 13.70
CA ASP A 258 -30.97 -6.91 13.97
C ASP A 258 -30.03 -8.10 13.62
N GLU A 259 -29.23 -7.99 12.55
CA GLU A 259 -28.36 -9.10 12.10
C GLU A 259 -27.14 -9.29 13.02
N THR A 260 -26.55 -8.19 13.49
CA THR A 260 -25.36 -8.19 14.34
C THR A 260 -25.65 -8.77 15.73
N ASP A 261 -26.84 -8.50 16.28
CA ASP A 261 -27.29 -9.05 17.57
C ASP A 261 -27.61 -10.54 17.47
N THR A 262 -28.12 -10.98 16.31
CA THR A 262 -28.38 -12.40 16.04
C THR A 262 -27.07 -13.20 15.98
N MET A 263 -26.04 -12.74 15.24
CA MET A 263 -24.73 -13.43 15.21
C MET A 263 -24.03 -13.44 16.57
N ASN A 264 -24.21 -12.40 17.38
CA ASN A 264 -23.64 -12.35 18.73
C ASN A 264 -24.20 -13.45 19.67
N LYS A 265 -25.39 -13.98 19.38
CA LYS A 265 -26.01 -15.11 20.11
C LYS A 265 -25.46 -16.48 19.69
N PHE A 266 -24.90 -16.61 18.48
CA PHE A 266 -24.46 -17.90 17.92
C PHE A 266 -22.95 -18.14 18.00
N LEU A 267 -22.13 -17.09 18.04
CA LEU A 267 -20.67 -17.20 18.05
C LEU A 267 -20.08 -16.45 19.24
N SER A 268 -19.19 -17.12 19.98
CA SER A 268 -18.38 -16.48 21.00
C SER A 268 -17.45 -15.42 20.40
N ALA A 269 -16.99 -14.49 21.23
CA ALA A 269 -16.02 -13.46 20.80
C ALA A 269 -14.73 -14.10 20.23
N VAL A 270 -14.28 -15.21 20.81
CA VAL A 270 -13.09 -15.95 20.36
C VAL A 270 -13.30 -16.57 18.98
N GLU A 271 -14.49 -17.13 18.72
CA GLU A 271 -14.83 -17.68 17.40
C GLU A 271 -14.93 -16.60 16.33
N ARG A 272 -15.57 -15.46 16.64
CA ARG A 272 -15.64 -14.32 15.72
C ARG A 272 -14.25 -13.79 15.39
N GLU A 273 -13.37 -13.69 16.37
CA GLU A 273 -11.97 -13.28 16.15
C GLU A 273 -11.25 -14.25 15.20
N LYS A 274 -11.41 -15.56 15.43
CA LYS A 274 -10.84 -16.59 14.56
C LYS A 274 -11.37 -16.49 13.12
N ILE A 275 -12.68 -16.31 12.95
CA ILE A 275 -13.30 -16.11 11.64
C ILE A 275 -12.76 -14.85 10.96
N GLY A 276 -12.66 -13.74 11.70
CA GLY A 276 -12.08 -12.50 11.17
C GLY A 276 -10.66 -12.69 10.68
N ARG A 277 -9.81 -13.40 11.45
CA ARG A 277 -8.43 -13.74 11.03
C ARG A 277 -8.41 -14.61 9.77
N LEU A 278 -9.34 -15.56 9.63
CA LEU A 278 -9.47 -16.38 8.42
C LEU A 278 -9.91 -15.54 7.21
N CYS A 279 -10.85 -14.61 7.39
CA CYS A 279 -11.29 -13.70 6.33
C CYS A 279 -10.14 -12.83 5.82
N LYS A 280 -9.33 -12.27 6.74
CA LYS A 280 -8.11 -11.53 6.38
C LYS A 280 -7.15 -12.39 5.54
N ARG A 281 -6.86 -13.61 6.02
CA ARG A 281 -5.98 -14.55 5.30
C ARG A 281 -6.49 -14.92 3.91
N LEU A 282 -7.81 -15.05 3.73
CA LEU A 282 -8.40 -15.35 2.43
C LEU A 282 -8.20 -14.20 1.44
N ILE A 283 -8.46 -12.96 1.88
CA ILE A 283 -8.24 -11.75 1.08
C ILE A 283 -6.75 -11.63 0.71
N ASP A 284 -5.86 -11.84 1.67
CA ASP A 284 -4.41 -11.74 1.45
C ASP A 284 -3.87 -12.86 0.56
N SER A 285 -4.48 -14.04 0.60
CA SER A 285 -4.16 -15.13 -0.33
C SER A 285 -4.47 -14.74 -1.78
N GLY A 286 -5.54 -13.97 -2.01
CA GLY A 286 -5.83 -13.39 -3.32
C GLY A 286 -4.76 -12.41 -3.79
N ARG A 287 -4.19 -11.60 -2.88
CA ARG A 287 -3.05 -10.70 -3.19
C ARG A 287 -1.78 -11.46 -3.52
N CYS A 288 -1.48 -12.53 -2.76
CA CYS A 288 -0.37 -13.42 -3.07
C CYS A 288 -0.55 -14.13 -4.41
N HIS A 289 -1.76 -14.58 -4.73
CA HIS A 289 -2.08 -15.20 -6.01
C HIS A 289 -1.86 -14.21 -7.17
N PHE A 290 -2.33 -12.97 -7.02
CA PHE A 290 -2.06 -11.91 -7.98
C PHE A 290 -0.55 -11.70 -8.17
N LEU A 291 0.22 -11.54 -7.10
CA LEU A 291 1.68 -11.38 -7.17
C LEU A 291 2.37 -12.54 -7.90
N LYS A 292 1.94 -13.78 -7.62
CA LYS A 292 2.43 -14.97 -8.31
C LYS A 292 2.14 -14.92 -9.81
N SER A 293 0.93 -14.50 -10.20
CA SER A 293 0.58 -14.34 -11.62
C SER A 293 1.38 -13.24 -12.32
N GLN A 294 1.92 -12.29 -11.56
CA GLN A 294 2.82 -11.24 -12.05
C GLN A 294 4.30 -11.68 -12.03
N GLY A 295 4.61 -12.93 -11.73
CA GLY A 295 5.98 -13.46 -11.71
C GLY A 295 6.73 -13.23 -10.39
N PHE A 296 6.06 -12.84 -9.31
CA PHE A 296 6.68 -12.61 -8.01
C PHE A 296 6.44 -13.79 -7.05
N SER A 297 7.48 -14.12 -6.28
CA SER A 297 7.34 -14.98 -5.09
C SER A 297 6.96 -14.09 -3.91
N SER A 298 5.80 -14.33 -3.31
CA SER A 298 5.27 -13.54 -2.21
C SER A 298 5.18 -14.33 -0.90
N ARG A 299 5.32 -13.64 0.24
CA ARG A 299 5.16 -14.20 1.58
C ARG A 299 4.29 -13.30 2.45
N LEU A 300 3.49 -13.92 3.32
CA LEU A 300 2.79 -13.26 4.42
C LEU A 300 3.50 -13.63 5.73
N THR A 301 4.02 -12.63 6.44
CA THR A 301 4.78 -12.86 7.68
C THR A 301 4.20 -12.03 8.82
N CYS A 302 4.13 -12.62 10.02
CA CYS A 302 3.90 -11.84 11.23
C CYS A 302 5.14 -11.01 11.54
N TYR A 303 5.13 -9.71 11.22
CA TYR A 303 6.36 -8.90 11.28
C TYR A 303 6.63 -8.30 12.66
N THR A 304 5.63 -8.25 13.55
CA THR A 304 5.82 -7.78 14.92
C THR A 304 4.87 -8.47 15.88
N ASP A 305 5.11 -8.28 17.17
CA ASP A 305 4.29 -8.84 18.24
C ASP A 305 2.87 -8.25 18.26
N GLN A 306 1.88 -9.05 18.66
CA GLN A 306 0.48 -8.62 18.68
C GLN A 306 0.22 -7.48 19.68
N GLY A 307 1.03 -7.35 20.73
CA GLY A 307 0.99 -6.21 21.65
C GLY A 307 1.44 -4.89 21.02
N VAL A 308 2.20 -4.94 19.91
CA VAL A 308 2.62 -3.76 19.13
C VAL A 308 1.51 -3.32 18.19
N THR A 309 0.92 -4.25 17.44
CA THR A 309 -0.23 -3.99 16.56
C THR A 309 -1.03 -5.28 16.36
N LEU A 310 -2.35 -5.16 16.30
CA LEU A 310 -3.22 -6.28 15.93
C LEU A 310 -3.23 -6.52 14.41
N GLU A 311 -2.84 -5.52 13.63
CA GLU A 311 -2.62 -5.60 12.18
C GLU A 311 -1.14 -5.92 11.93
N ASN A 312 -0.76 -7.17 12.17
CA ASN A 312 0.63 -7.60 12.24
C ASN A 312 1.09 -8.46 11.06
N VAL A 313 0.40 -8.41 9.92
CA VAL A 313 0.78 -9.15 8.70
C VAL A 313 1.51 -8.23 7.73
N LEU A 314 2.70 -8.64 7.30
CA LEU A 314 3.49 -8.01 6.25
C LEU A 314 3.42 -8.87 4.99
N LEU A 315 3.00 -8.25 3.88
CA LEU A 315 3.15 -8.83 2.54
C LEU A 315 4.49 -8.41 1.98
N THR A 316 5.34 -9.40 1.69
CA THR A 316 6.57 -9.18 0.95
C THR A 316 6.52 -9.92 -0.38
N ALA A 317 7.20 -9.38 -1.39
CA ALA A 317 7.36 -10.07 -2.66
C ALA A 317 8.65 -9.66 -3.37
N VAL A 318 9.26 -10.60 -4.09
CA VAL A 318 10.43 -10.40 -4.97
C VAL A 318 10.23 -11.20 -6.27
N PRO A 319 10.86 -10.83 -7.40
CA PRO A 319 10.79 -11.60 -8.63
C PRO A 319 11.12 -13.08 -8.40
N SER A 320 10.35 -13.96 -9.00
CA SER A 320 10.60 -15.40 -8.92
C SER A 320 11.86 -15.74 -9.71
N SER A 321 12.71 -16.62 -9.17
CA SER A 321 13.97 -17.03 -9.80
C SER A 321 13.82 -17.63 -11.20
N SER A 322 12.59 -17.96 -11.62
CA SER A 322 12.26 -18.49 -12.96
C SER A 322 12.21 -17.44 -14.07
N SER A 323 12.19 -16.13 -13.75
CA SER A 323 12.13 -15.04 -14.76
C SER A 323 13.50 -14.53 -15.24
N ILE A 324 14.61 -15.16 -14.84
CA ILE A 324 15.97 -14.78 -15.27
C ILE A 324 16.41 -15.57 -16.52
N TYR A 325 15.61 -16.53 -16.99
CA TYR A 325 15.91 -17.36 -18.16
C TYR A 325 14.80 -17.28 -19.20
N PHE A 326 14.64 -16.13 -19.87
CA PHE A 326 14.03 -16.05 -21.21
C PHE A 326 14.65 -14.89 -21.99
#